data_AF-A0A0B8MYW1-F1
#
_entry.id   AF-A0A0B8MYW1-F1
#
_cell.length_a   1.000
_cell.length_b   1.000
_cell.length_c   1.000
_cell.angle_alpha   90.00
_cell.angle_beta   90.00
_cell.angle_gamma   90.00
#
_symmetry.space_group_name_H-M   'P 1'
#
loop_
_entity.id
_entity.type
_entity.pdbx_description
1 polymer ?
#
loop_
_entity_poly.entity_id
_entity_poly.type
_entity_poly.pdbx_seq_one_letter_code
_entity_poly.pdbx_strand_id
1 'polypeptide(L)'
;MANVGGRLGTSTAAAVQQRGALVVSANIGSTGDFPESIQLVSLAPTACIALLHQLLSKDKYLTESKLDIFECPSPDFVLKLSEDFDHLSKMRERINARDIDTLAKVLSARALKASDGGAPLLTEEMVLGELQTMLTERLRRRRALALVLH
;
A
#
# COMPACT_ATOMS: atom_id res chain seq x y z
N MET A 1 -15.66 -76.73 -30.62
CA MET A 1 -16.51 -76.51 -31.79
C MET A 1 -17.36 -75.27 -31.53
N ALA A 2 -17.02 -74.13 -32.14
CA ALA A 2 -17.88 -72.95 -32.15
C ALA A 2 -17.82 -72.39 -33.58
N ASN A 3 -18.98 -72.38 -34.22
CA ASN A 3 -19.20 -72.00 -35.59
C ASN A 3 -20.10 -70.76 -35.60
N VAL A 4 -19.98 -69.98 -36.69
CA VAL A 4 -20.88 -68.91 -37.18
C VAL A 4 -20.84 -67.60 -36.38
N GLY A 5 -20.71 -66.41 -36.95
CA GLY A 5 -20.71 -65.89 -38.34
C GLY A 5 -20.48 -64.37 -38.20
N GLY A 6 -19.90 -63.66 -39.16
CA GLY A 6 -20.54 -63.37 -40.44
C GLY A 6 -20.82 -61.86 -40.56
N ARG A 7 -19.81 -61.18 -41.10
CA ARG A 7 -19.69 -59.84 -41.74
C ARG A 7 -20.99 -59.12 -42.18
N LEU A 8 -20.97 -57.78 -42.14
CA LEU A 8 -21.26 -56.79 -43.23
C LEU A 8 -21.48 -55.40 -42.57
N GLY A 9 -20.71 -54.34 -42.88
CA GLY A 9 -20.92 -53.40 -44.00
C GLY A 9 -22.09 -52.44 -43.68
N THR A 10 -22.07 -51.11 -43.73
CA THR A 10 -21.28 -50.12 -44.49
C THR A 10 -21.54 -48.70 -43.94
N SER A 11 -20.54 -47.81 -44.08
CA SER A 11 -20.59 -46.38 -44.43
C SER A 11 -21.78 -45.50 -43.98
N THR A 12 -21.50 -44.41 -43.23
CA THR A 12 -21.72 -43.02 -43.71
C THR A 12 -21.16 -42.00 -42.71
N ALA A 13 -20.55 -40.95 -43.27
CA ALA A 13 -19.93 -39.84 -42.56
C ALA A 13 -20.96 -38.87 -41.98
N ALA A 14 -20.70 -38.34 -40.78
CA ALA A 14 -21.13 -37.01 -40.36
C ALA A 14 -20.24 -36.53 -39.21
N ALA A 15 -19.37 -35.57 -39.51
CA ALA A 15 -18.66 -34.78 -38.51
C ALA A 15 -19.65 -33.84 -37.81
N VAL A 16 -19.52 -33.67 -36.48
CA VAL A 16 -19.77 -32.39 -35.80
C VAL A 16 -19.17 -32.44 -34.37
N GLN A 17 -18.09 -31.68 -34.23
CA GLN A 17 -17.74 -30.85 -33.08
C GLN A 17 -17.97 -31.38 -31.65
N GLN A 18 -17.07 -32.24 -31.15
CA GLN A 18 -16.85 -32.30 -29.71
C GLN A 18 -16.06 -31.06 -29.29
N ARG A 19 -16.73 -30.16 -28.56
CA ARG A 19 -16.10 -29.03 -27.87
C ARG A 19 -15.05 -29.61 -26.92
N GLY A 20 -13.78 -29.25 -27.18
CA GLY A 20 -12.67 -29.60 -26.31
C GLY A 20 -12.94 -29.16 -24.88
N ALA A 21 -13.08 -30.12 -23.98
CA ALA A 21 -12.81 -29.87 -22.58
C ALA A 21 -11.30 -29.64 -22.49
N LEU A 22 -10.91 -28.38 -22.28
CA LEU A 22 -9.54 -28.04 -21.96
C LEU A 22 -9.29 -28.54 -20.53
N VAL A 23 -8.94 -29.82 -20.40
CA VAL A 23 -8.30 -30.31 -19.18
C VAL A 23 -6.95 -29.63 -19.15
N VAL A 24 -6.83 -28.56 -18.38
CA VAL A 24 -5.52 -28.01 -18.02
C VAL A 24 -4.83 -29.12 -17.25
N SER A 25 -3.96 -29.84 -17.95
CA SER A 25 -2.92 -30.66 -17.35
C SER A 25 -2.13 -29.72 -16.46
N ALA A 26 -2.32 -29.86 -15.15
CA ALA A 26 -1.54 -29.17 -14.15
C ALA A 26 -0.07 -29.52 -14.43
N ASN A 27 0.65 -28.57 -15.01
CA ASN A 27 2.08 -28.60 -15.09
C ASN A 27 2.59 -28.60 -13.65
N ILE A 28 3.01 -29.79 -13.20
CA ILE A 28 3.90 -29.94 -12.06
C ILE A 28 5.15 -29.11 -12.39
N GLY A 29 5.20 -27.89 -11.87
CA GLY A 29 6.20 -26.91 -12.27
C GLY A 29 5.98 -25.48 -11.76
N SER A 30 5.53 -25.32 -10.51
CA SER A 30 5.88 -24.21 -9.59
C SER A 30 4.93 -24.20 -8.39
N THR A 31 4.99 -25.25 -7.55
CA THR A 31 5.01 -25.01 -6.10
C THR A 31 6.39 -24.47 -5.76
N GLY A 32 6.67 -23.24 -6.21
CA GLY A 32 7.71 -22.40 -5.65
C GLY A 32 7.08 -21.77 -4.41
N ASP A 33 7.48 -22.31 -3.26
CA ASP A 33 7.07 -21.92 -1.93
C ASP A 33 6.88 -20.41 -1.75
N PHE A 34 5.62 -19.97 -1.59
CA PHE A 34 5.31 -18.78 -0.80
C PHE A 34 4.48 -19.15 0.43
N PRO A 35 5.02 -19.90 1.41
CA PRO A 35 4.41 -20.07 2.71
C PRO A 35 4.88 -18.92 3.61
N GLU A 36 4.58 -17.68 3.26
CA GLU A 36 4.69 -16.63 4.25
C GLU A 36 3.66 -15.57 3.93
N SER A 37 2.55 -15.59 4.66
CA SER A 37 1.75 -14.39 4.81
C SER A 37 2.68 -13.34 5.40
N ILE A 38 3.21 -12.43 4.56
CA ILE A 38 3.99 -11.29 5.03
C ILE A 38 3.02 -10.46 5.87
N GLN A 39 3.06 -10.66 7.20
CA GLN A 39 2.38 -9.77 8.11
C GLN A 39 3.10 -8.44 8.02
N LEU A 40 2.53 -7.52 7.26
CA LEU A 40 2.97 -6.13 7.26
C LEU A 40 2.77 -5.61 8.68
N VAL A 41 3.85 -5.63 9.46
CA VAL A 41 3.89 -5.10 10.82
C VAL A 41 3.55 -3.62 10.73
N SER A 42 2.57 -3.18 11.50
CA SER A 42 2.29 -1.75 11.64
C SER A 42 3.54 -1.07 12.15
N LEU A 43 3.99 -0.01 11.49
CA LEU A 43 5.07 0.79 12.05
C LEU A 43 4.60 1.39 13.38
N ALA A 44 5.42 1.22 14.42
CA ALA A 44 5.19 1.90 15.68
C ALA A 44 5.28 3.44 15.45
N PRO A 45 4.56 4.26 16.23
CA PRO A 45 4.59 5.72 16.05
C PRO A 45 6.00 6.30 16.00
N THR A 46 6.89 5.84 16.89
CA THR A 46 8.30 6.25 16.91
C THR A 46 9.07 5.86 15.65
N ALA A 47 8.79 4.68 15.08
CA ALA A 47 9.38 4.24 13.82
C ALA A 47 8.86 5.05 12.63
N CYS A 48 7.58 5.47 12.64
CA CYS A 48 7.04 6.38 11.64
C CYS A 48 7.75 7.74 11.66
N ILE A 49 7.95 8.31 12.85
CA ILE A 49 8.64 9.60 13.04
C ILE A 49 10.09 9.50 12.57
N ALA A 50 10.81 8.44 12.97
CA ALA A 50 12.19 8.22 12.55
C ALA A 50 12.32 8.05 11.02
N LEU A 51 11.41 7.28 10.42
CA LEU A 51 11.38 7.09 8.96
C LEU A 51 11.07 8.41 8.24
N LEU A 52 10.12 9.19 8.74
CA LEU A 52 9.78 10.50 8.17
C LEU A 52 10.98 11.44 8.21
N HIS A 53 11.65 11.55 9.37
CA HIS A 53 12.86 12.35 9.52
C HIS A 53 13.96 11.90 8.55
N GLN A 54 14.20 10.59 8.44
CA GLN A 54 15.21 10.04 7.53
C GLN A 54 14.91 10.36 6.05
N LEU A 55 13.63 10.30 5.64
CA LEU A 55 13.24 10.58 4.27
C LEU A 55 13.38 12.07 3.93
N LEU A 56 12.98 12.94 4.86
CA LEU A 56 13.11 14.39 4.69
C LEU A 56 14.57 14.83 4.71
N SER A 57 15.43 14.21 5.52
CA SER A 57 16.88 14.49 5.57
C SER A 57 17.60 14.14 4.27
N LYS A 58 17.05 13.20 3.49
CA LYS A 58 17.57 12.81 2.18
C LYS A 58 17.05 13.70 1.05
N ASP A 59 16.12 14.61 1.35
CA ASP A 59 15.57 15.50 0.35
C ASP A 59 16.58 16.61 0.02
N LYS A 60 17.02 16.65 -1.23
CA LYS A 60 18.01 17.64 -1.72
C LYS A 60 17.58 19.10 -1.56
N TYR A 61 16.28 19.37 -1.35
CA TYR A 61 15.76 20.71 -1.17
C TYR A 61 15.67 21.12 0.31
N LEU A 62 15.54 20.15 1.21
CA LEU A 62 15.49 20.36 2.66
C LEU A 62 16.86 20.00 3.24
N THR A 63 17.75 21.00 3.31
CA THR A 63 19.05 20.84 3.98
C THR A 63 18.87 20.55 5.47
N GLU A 64 19.84 19.88 6.10
CA GLU A 64 19.78 19.48 7.53
C GLU A 64 19.36 20.63 8.46
N SER A 65 19.87 21.84 8.23
CA SER A 65 19.53 23.06 9.00
C SER A 65 18.09 23.57 8.84
N LYS A 66 17.22 22.80 8.19
CA LYS A 66 15.80 23.14 7.95
C LYS A 66 14.86 22.03 8.43
N LEU A 67 15.43 21.05 9.14
CA LEU A 67 14.73 19.99 9.84
C LEU A 67 14.84 20.15 11.36
N ASP A 68 15.20 21.34 11.85
CA ASP A 68 15.31 21.71 13.26
C ASP A 68 14.07 21.30 14.08
N ILE A 69 12.89 21.22 13.45
CA ILE A 69 11.65 20.73 14.06
C ILE A 69 11.72 19.27 14.54
N PHE A 70 12.68 18.48 14.06
CA PHE A 70 12.95 17.11 14.53
C PHE A 70 14.15 17.04 15.47
N GLU A 71 15.08 17.99 15.41
CA GLU A 71 16.24 18.07 16.32
C GLU A 71 15.90 18.69 17.67
N CYS A 72 15.05 19.73 17.66
CA CYS A 72 14.56 20.42 18.85
C CYS A 72 13.04 20.63 18.76
N PRO A 73 12.24 19.54 18.80
CA PRO A 73 10.79 19.63 18.67
C PRO A 73 10.16 20.29 19.90
N SER A 74 9.09 21.06 19.67
CA SER A 74 8.21 21.52 20.74
C SER A 74 7.58 20.31 21.46
N PRO A 75 7.42 20.35 22.81
CA PRO A 75 6.70 19.30 23.55
C PRO A 75 5.30 19.04 23.00
N ASP A 76 4.60 20.11 22.59
CA ASP A 76 3.25 20.02 22.00
C ASP A 76 3.28 19.32 20.64
N PHE A 77 4.34 19.53 19.86
CA PHE A 77 4.52 18.89 18.57
C PHE A 77 4.78 17.39 18.74
N VAL A 78 5.69 17.00 19.65
CA VAL A 78 5.95 15.58 19.93
C VAL A 78 4.68 14.87 20.38
N LEU A 79 3.91 15.50 21.27
CA LEU A 79 2.66 14.96 21.78
C LEU A 79 1.65 14.73 20.65
N LYS A 80 1.34 15.77 19.87
CA LYS A 80 0.37 15.67 18.77
C LYS A 80 0.80 14.70 17.68
N LEU A 81 2.08 14.73 17.31
CA LEU A 81 2.65 13.83 16.31
C LEU A 81 2.53 12.37 16.75
N SER A 82 2.79 12.10 18.03
CA SER A 82 2.65 10.76 18.61
C SER A 82 1.19 10.31 18.67
N GLU A 83 0.27 11.18 19.08
CA GLU A 83 -1.17 10.91 19.11
C GLU A 83 -1.72 10.59 17.71
N ASP A 84 -1.30 11.35 16.70
CA ASP A 84 -1.77 11.16 15.32
C ASP A 84 -1.25 9.84 14.73
N PHE A 85 0.03 9.53 14.93
CA PHE A 85 0.58 8.25 14.49
C PHE A 85 0.00 7.06 15.28
N ASP A 86 -0.29 7.22 16.57
CA ASP A 86 -0.97 6.21 17.38
C ASP A 86 -2.39 5.96 16.85
N HIS A 87 -3.15 7.02 16.57
CA HIS A 87 -4.46 6.90 15.92
C HIS A 87 -4.38 6.13 14.60
N LEU A 88 -3.42 6.49 13.73
CA LEU A 88 -3.21 5.83 12.45
C LEU A 88 -2.82 4.36 12.60
N SER A 89 -2.04 4.01 13.62
CA SER A 89 -1.64 2.63 13.91
C SER A 89 -2.82 1.74 14.34
N LYS A 90 -3.82 2.34 15.00
CA LYS A 90 -5.04 1.67 15.47
C LYS A 90 -6.09 1.50 14.37
N MET A 91 -5.94 2.16 13.23
CA MET A 91 -6.85 1.99 12.09
C MET A 91 -6.66 0.62 11.42
N ARG A 92 -7.76 0.06 10.88
CA ARG A 92 -7.71 -1.19 10.10
C ARG A 92 -6.83 -1.03 8.85
N GLU A 93 -6.92 0.13 8.21
CA GLU A 93 -6.00 0.57 7.16
C GLU A 93 -4.74 1.12 7.83
N ARG A 94 -3.84 0.22 8.22
CA ARG A 94 -2.60 0.56 8.94
C ARG A 94 -1.68 1.40 8.08
N ILE A 95 -0.90 2.26 8.73
CA ILE A 95 0.22 2.94 8.08
C ILE A 95 1.34 1.96 7.79
N ASN A 96 1.86 2.04 6.57
CA ASN A 96 3.08 1.36 6.16
C ASN A 96 4.14 2.37 5.68
N ALA A 97 5.33 1.90 5.38
CA ALA A 97 6.45 2.75 4.95
C ALA A 97 6.15 3.59 3.68
N ARG A 98 5.31 3.08 2.77
CA ARG A 98 4.91 3.80 1.55
C ARG A 98 4.05 5.03 1.88
N ASP A 99 3.23 4.94 2.92
CA ASP A 99 2.43 6.08 3.38
C ASP A 99 3.35 7.18 3.92
N ILE A 100 4.37 6.81 4.68
CA ILE A 100 5.38 7.75 5.20
C ILE A 100 6.21 8.37 4.08
N ASP A 101 6.59 7.61 3.05
CA ASP A 101 7.24 8.13 1.84
C ASP A 101 6.36 9.11 1.07
N THR A 102 5.05 8.82 0.98
CA THR A 102 4.09 9.73 0.36
C THR A 102 3.97 11.03 1.17
N LEU A 103 3.86 10.92 2.49
CA LEU A 103 3.81 12.05 3.41
C LEU A 103 5.06 12.94 3.27
N ALA A 104 6.25 12.34 3.26
CA ALA A 104 7.51 13.06 3.08
C ALA A 104 7.53 13.87 1.77
N LYS A 105 7.14 13.25 0.65
CA LYS A 105 7.08 13.92 -0.66
C LYS A 105 6.11 15.11 -0.66
N VAL A 106 4.94 14.96 -0.03
CA VAL A 106 3.96 16.05 0.05
C VAL A 106 4.49 17.20 0.90
N LEU A 107 5.11 16.89 2.04
CA LEU A 107 5.72 17.89 2.92
C LEU A 107 6.85 18.66 2.23
N SER A 108 7.75 17.97 1.54
CA SER A 108 8.81 18.62 0.75
C SER A 108 8.23 19.54 -0.32
N ALA A 109 7.23 19.08 -1.08
CA ALA A 109 6.57 19.90 -2.08
C ALA A 109 5.87 21.12 -1.47
N ARG A 110 5.31 20.98 -0.26
CA ARG A 110 4.64 22.06 0.46
C ARG A 110 5.65 23.10 0.98
N ALA A 111 6.75 22.66 1.59
CA ALA A 111 7.83 23.52 2.04
C ALA A 111 8.44 24.32 0.87
N LEU A 112 8.65 23.67 -0.28
CA LEU A 112 9.08 24.33 -1.51
C LEU A 112 8.10 25.42 -1.99
N LYS A 113 6.80 25.13 -1.99
CA LYS A 113 5.76 26.08 -2.41
C LYS A 113 5.62 27.26 -1.44
N ALA A 114 5.72 27.00 -0.14
CA ALA A 114 5.62 28.02 0.90
C ALA A 114 6.81 28.99 0.90
N SER A 115 7.93 28.58 0.29
CA SER A 115 9.18 29.32 0.28
C SER A 115 9.14 30.63 -0.52
N ASP A 116 8.17 30.83 -1.43
CA ASP A 116 8.04 32.01 -2.32
C ASP A 116 9.37 32.56 -2.88
N GLY A 117 10.23 31.68 -3.39
CA GLY A 117 11.55 32.02 -3.93
C GLY A 117 12.70 32.11 -2.89
N GLY A 118 12.39 31.99 -1.60
CA GLY A 118 13.35 31.87 -0.50
C GLY A 118 13.85 30.45 -0.27
N ALA A 119 14.43 30.22 0.91
CA ALA A 119 14.89 28.92 1.36
C ALA A 119 13.72 28.07 1.92
N PRO A 120 13.44 26.87 1.37
CA PRO A 120 12.28 26.07 1.78
C PRO A 120 12.39 25.65 3.24
N LEU A 121 11.44 26.07 4.08
CA LEU A 121 11.40 25.78 5.51
C LEU A 121 10.25 24.81 5.80
N LEU A 122 10.54 23.76 6.56
CA LEU A 122 9.51 22.86 7.07
C LEU A 122 9.13 23.29 8.50
N THR A 123 7.84 23.42 8.77
CA THR A 123 7.33 23.81 10.10
C THR A 123 6.54 22.67 10.72
N GLU A 124 6.45 22.65 12.05
CA GLU A 124 5.64 21.68 12.81
C GLU A 124 4.18 21.68 12.34
N GLU A 125 3.62 22.86 12.08
CA GLU A 125 2.25 23.03 11.58
C GLU A 125 2.02 22.36 10.21
N MET A 126 3.01 22.42 9.31
CA MET A 126 2.92 21.74 8.01
C MET A 126 2.87 20.23 8.19
N VAL A 127 3.70 19.68 9.09
CA VAL A 127 3.75 18.25 9.38
C VAL A 127 2.42 17.77 9.99
N LEU A 128 1.96 18.44 11.05
CA LEU A 128 0.69 18.10 11.71
C LEU A 128 -0.49 18.25 10.75
N GLY A 129 -0.54 19.33 9.97
CA GLY A 129 -1.63 19.58 9.03
C GLY A 129 -1.74 18.52 7.94
N GLU A 130 -0.61 18.04 7.41
CA GLU A 130 -0.63 16.97 6.41
C GLU A 130 -1.01 15.62 7.01
N LEU A 131 -0.54 15.33 8.23
CA LEU A 131 -0.90 14.11 8.94
C LEU A 131 -2.41 14.05 9.26
N GLN A 132 -2.99 15.18 9.70
CA GLN A 132 -4.43 15.35 9.91
C GLN A 132 -5.24 15.23 8.62
N THR A 133 -4.70 15.73 7.51
CA THR A 133 -5.34 15.56 6.19
C THR A 133 -5.40 14.08 5.82
N MET A 134 -4.31 13.34 5.99
CA MET A 134 -4.29 11.89 5.74
C MET A 134 -5.26 11.13 6.65
N LEU A 135 -5.33 11.47 7.94
CA LEU A 135 -6.31 10.92 8.90
C LEU A 135 -7.75 11.15 8.43
N THR A 136 -8.07 12.39 8.05
CA THR A 136 -9.41 12.80 7.61
C THR A 136 -9.84 12.04 6.36
N GLU A 137 -8.94 11.91 5.38
CA GLU A 137 -9.22 11.19 4.14
C GLU A 137 -9.46 9.69 4.37
N ARG A 138 -8.66 9.04 5.24
CA ARG A 138 -8.90 7.65 5.62
C ARG A 138 -10.24 7.47 6.35
N LEU A 139 -10.57 8.38 7.27
CA LEU A 139 -11.85 8.34 7.97
C LEU A 139 -13.03 8.52 7.02
N ARG A 140 -12.92 9.43 6.04
CA ARG A 140 -13.93 9.62 4.98
C ARG A 140 -14.13 8.36 4.15
N ARG A 141 -13.06 7.73 3.67
CA ARG A 141 -13.13 6.48 2.89
C ARG A 141 -13.81 5.37 3.69
N ARG A 142 -13.43 5.21 4.97
CA ARG A 142 -14.04 4.23 5.86
C ARG A 142 -15.54 4.46 6.04
N ARG A 143 -15.97 5.71 6.24
CA ARG A 143 -17.39 6.07 6.36
C ARG A 143 -18.15 5.78 5.06
N ALA A 144 -17.57 6.11 3.91
CA ALA A 144 -18.18 5.84 2.61
C ALA A 144 -18.37 4.33 2.38
N LEU A 145 -17.37 3.50 2.71
CA LEU A 145 -17.48 2.05 2.63
C LEU A 145 -18.56 1.48 3.55
N ALA A 146 -18.73 2.04 4.75
CA ALA A 146 -19.78 1.62 5.67
C ALA A 146 -21.20 1.88 5.10
N LEU A 147 -21.39 2.96 4.33
CA LEU A 147 -22.66 3.29 3.69
C LEU A 147 -22.98 2.41 2.47
N VAL A 148 -21.98 1.81 1.83
CA VAL A 148 -22.15 0.95 0.64
C VAL A 148 -22.40 -0.52 1.02
N LEU A 149 -22.05 -0.91 2.25
CA LEU A 149 -22.20 -2.28 2.77
C LEU A 149 -23.48 -2.48 3.61
N HIS A 150 -24.43 -1.54 3.55
CA HIS A 150 -25.74 -1.57 4.19
C HIS A 150 -26.82 -1.33 3.14
#